data_AF-A0A933B0U4-F1
#
_entry.id   AF-A0A933B0U4-F1
#
_cell.length_a   1.000
_cell.length_b   1.000
_cell.length_c   1.000
_cell.angle_alpha   90.00
_cell.angle_beta   90.00
_cell.angle_gamma   90.00
#
_symmetry.space_group_name_H-M   'P 1'
#
loop_
_entity.id
_entity.type
_entity.pdbx_description
1 polymer ?
#
loop_
_entity_poly.entity_id
_entity_poly.type
_entity_poly.pdbx_seq_one_letter_code
_entity_poly.pdbx_strand_id
1 'polypeptide(L)'
;MTSAVPTDLQPYFEKGIQAYTQGCYEYAVDLLTFVIKHAPDATEARRYLRLAIQKQFAQHPPSALSQAWMGLLTLPVRWWAIAAQLQGKARQAINLYEWLLGLTPRSRSLLMRLALTLTQASLDDAAVQTYEELLIIDPNHLGALRKLARLGMKRGHDTQARQCFERILHLHPGDLEAQQSLRNLDALGTIKKGFAA
;
A
#
# COMPACT_ATOMS: atom_id res chain seq x y z
N MET A 1 -6.89 -5.84 14.28
CA MET A 1 -6.45 -4.76 15.17
C MET A 1 -5.71 -3.78 14.28
N THR A 2 -6.31 -2.64 13.94
CA THR A 2 -5.56 -1.58 13.25
C THR A 2 -4.34 -1.26 14.10
N SER A 3 -3.16 -1.25 13.50
CA SER A 3 -1.91 -0.92 14.20
C SER A 3 -2.02 0.51 14.73
N ALA A 4 -2.40 0.61 16.00
CA ALA A 4 -2.64 1.88 16.67
C ALA A 4 -1.34 2.68 16.71
N VAL A 5 -1.47 3.99 16.47
CA VAL A 5 -0.33 4.92 16.59
C VAL A 5 0.18 4.86 18.04
N PRO A 6 1.51 4.74 18.26
CA PRO A 6 2.08 4.77 19.61
C PRO A 6 1.68 6.04 20.36
N THR A 7 1.45 5.93 21.68
CA THR A 7 0.98 7.05 22.54
C THR A 7 1.87 8.30 22.43
N ASP A 8 3.19 8.11 22.26
CA ASP A 8 4.15 9.22 22.11
C ASP A 8 3.98 10.01 20.80
N LEU A 9 3.48 9.36 19.75
CA LEU A 9 3.28 9.93 18.42
C LEU A 9 1.83 10.36 18.17
N GLN A 10 0.91 9.92 19.02
CA GLN A 10 -0.50 10.28 19.00
C GLN A 10 -0.76 11.80 18.92
N PRO A 11 -0.07 12.69 19.66
CA PRO A 11 -0.32 14.14 19.52
C PRO A 11 0.08 14.68 18.14
N TYR A 12 1.09 14.12 17.49
CA TYR A 12 1.48 14.51 16.14
C TYR A 12 0.48 14.00 15.11
N PHE A 13 -0.06 12.79 15.32
CA PHE A 13 -1.10 12.22 14.48
C PHE A 13 -2.41 13.02 14.56
N GLU A 14 -2.87 13.36 15.77
CA GLU A 14 -4.08 14.16 15.98
C GLU A 14 -3.94 15.56 15.37
N LYS A 15 -2.79 16.23 15.57
CA LYS A 15 -2.49 17.50 14.91
C LYS A 15 -2.44 17.37 13.39
N GLY A 16 -1.90 16.28 12.86
CA GLY A 16 -1.88 16.01 11.43
C GLY A 16 -3.28 15.86 10.84
N ILE A 17 -4.18 15.17 11.55
CA ILE A 17 -5.59 15.05 11.16
C ILE A 17 -6.30 16.41 11.24
N GLN A 18 -6.06 17.18 12.30
CA GLN A 18 -6.65 18.51 12.45
C GLN A 18 -6.18 19.46 11.33
N ALA A 19 -4.89 19.43 10.98
CA ALA A 19 -4.38 20.20 9.85
C ALA A 19 -5.01 19.76 8.52
N TYR A 20 -5.24 18.46 8.34
CA TYR A 20 -5.93 17.92 7.17
C TYR A 20 -7.39 18.40 7.07
N THR A 21 -8.13 18.43 8.17
CA THR A 21 -9.52 18.93 8.18
C THR A 21 -9.58 20.44 7.98
N GLN A 22 -8.56 21.17 8.42
CA GLN A 22 -8.40 22.61 8.19
C GLN A 22 -7.98 22.95 6.75
N GLY A 23 -7.64 21.96 5.92
CA GLY A 23 -7.20 22.18 4.54
C GLY A 23 -5.73 22.58 4.40
N CYS A 24 -4.97 22.60 5.49
CA CYS A 24 -3.53 22.85 5.52
C CYS A 24 -2.77 21.55 5.17
N TYR A 25 -2.89 21.12 3.90
CA TYR A 25 -2.38 19.80 3.49
C TYR A 25 -0.86 19.67 3.57
N GLU A 26 -0.09 20.72 3.30
CA GLU A 26 1.38 20.70 3.44
C GLU A 26 1.82 20.35 4.87
N TYR A 27 1.27 21.07 5.84
CA TYR A 27 1.57 20.84 7.25
C TYR A 27 1.08 19.47 7.73
N ALA A 28 -0.07 19.01 7.23
CA ALA A 28 -0.57 17.66 7.50
C ALA A 28 0.39 16.59 6.96
N VAL A 29 0.92 16.76 5.75
CA VAL A 29 1.89 15.83 5.15
C VAL A 29 3.17 15.76 5.97
N ASP A 30 3.70 16.89 6.45
CA ASP A 30 4.92 16.91 7.26
C ASP A 30 4.75 16.16 8.58
N LEU A 31 3.66 16.45 9.31
CA LEU A 31 3.35 15.79 10.58
C LEU A 31 3.12 14.29 10.42
N LEU A 32 2.35 13.89 9.40
CA LEU A 32 2.06 12.47 9.16
C LEU A 32 3.30 11.72 8.65
N THR A 33 4.16 12.37 7.86
CA THR A 33 5.45 11.80 7.44
C THR A 33 6.35 11.55 8.64
N PHE A 34 6.38 12.47 9.60
CA PHE A 34 7.11 12.30 10.85
C PHE A 34 6.61 11.07 11.61
N VAL A 35 5.28 10.91 11.76
CA VAL A 35 4.69 9.73 12.42
C VAL A 35 5.11 8.43 11.71
N ILE A 36 4.99 8.35 10.38
CA ILE A 36 5.32 7.14 9.62
C ILE A 36 6.82 6.80 9.70
N LYS A 37 7.69 7.82 9.74
CA LYS A 37 9.14 7.62 9.84
C LYS A 37 9.52 6.94 11.16
N HIS A 38 8.82 7.28 12.24
CA HIS A 38 9.05 6.69 13.57
C HIS A 38 8.23 5.40 13.80
N ALA A 39 7.06 5.28 13.18
CA ALA A 39 6.17 4.13 13.26
C ALA A 39 5.69 3.70 11.84
N PRO A 40 6.46 2.86 11.12
CA PRO A 40 6.15 2.46 9.75
C PRO A 40 4.95 1.50 9.65
N ASP A 41 4.54 0.95 10.79
CA ASP A 41 3.39 0.09 10.98
C ASP A 41 2.08 0.86 11.10
N ALA A 42 2.10 2.16 11.43
CA ALA A 42 0.92 3.01 11.58
C ALA A 42 0.12 3.14 10.27
N THR A 43 -0.85 2.24 10.10
CA THR A 43 -1.69 2.13 8.90
C THR A 43 -2.60 3.34 8.73
N GLU A 44 -3.24 3.77 9.82
CA GLU A 44 -4.12 4.94 9.83
C GLU A 44 -3.37 6.22 9.46
N ALA A 45 -2.16 6.43 10.00
CA ALA A 45 -1.31 7.56 9.66
C ALA A 45 -0.93 7.55 8.16
N ARG A 46 -0.57 6.39 7.62
CA ARG A 46 -0.29 6.23 6.18
C ARG A 46 -1.50 6.56 5.31
N ARG A 47 -2.70 6.15 5.73
CA ARG A 47 -3.95 6.49 5.03
C ARG A 47 -4.18 7.99 4.95
N TYR A 48 -4.10 8.69 6.08
CA TYR A 48 -4.29 10.14 6.09
C TYR A 48 -3.21 10.88 5.31
N LEU A 49 -1.96 10.39 5.36
CA LEU A 49 -0.86 10.96 4.57
C LEU A 49 -1.17 10.87 3.07
N ARG A 50 -1.63 9.71 2.60
CA ARG A 50 -2.01 9.51 1.19
C ARG A 50 -3.12 10.44 0.75
N LEU A 51 -4.15 10.59 1.58
CA LEU A 51 -5.25 11.52 1.32
C LEU A 51 -4.77 12.97 1.27
N ALA A 52 -3.91 13.37 2.22
CA ALA A 52 -3.34 14.72 2.28
C ALA A 52 -2.51 15.03 1.03
N ILE A 53 -1.61 14.13 0.62
CA ILE A 53 -0.81 14.29 -0.61
C ILE A 53 -1.75 14.39 -1.83
N GLN A 54 -2.76 13.53 -1.93
CA GLN A 54 -3.68 13.57 -3.08
C GLN A 54 -4.42 14.92 -3.16
N LYS A 55 -4.86 15.47 -2.03
CA LYS A 55 -5.53 16.77 -1.96
C LYS A 55 -4.57 17.93 -2.27
N GLN A 56 -3.34 17.88 -1.77
CA GLN A 56 -2.30 18.85 -2.07
C GLN A 56 -2.00 18.91 -3.59
N PHE A 57 -1.81 17.76 -4.24
CA PHE A 57 -1.59 17.69 -5.68
C PHE A 57 -2.82 18.13 -6.51
N ALA A 58 -4.02 17.96 -5.96
CA ALA A 58 -5.24 18.44 -6.60
C ALA A 58 -5.35 19.97 -6.54
N GLN A 59 -4.85 20.61 -5.49
CA GLN A 59 -4.79 22.08 -5.37
C GLN A 59 -3.68 22.68 -6.24
N HIS A 60 -2.50 22.06 -6.25
CA HIS A 60 -1.31 22.53 -6.96
C HIS A 60 -0.79 21.45 -7.90
N PRO A 61 -1.43 21.23 -9.06
CA PRO A 61 -0.94 20.26 -10.03
C PRO A 61 0.40 20.74 -10.61
N PRO A 62 1.48 19.95 -10.50
CA PRO A 62 2.76 20.34 -11.07
C PRO A 62 2.66 20.38 -12.60
N SER A 63 3.27 21.39 -13.22
CA SER A 63 3.37 21.53 -14.68
C SER A 63 4.00 20.29 -15.32
N ALA A 64 3.60 19.94 -16.55
CA ALA A 64 4.13 18.76 -17.26
C ALA A 64 5.67 18.75 -17.35
N LEU A 65 6.28 19.93 -17.56
CA LEU A 65 7.72 20.10 -17.53
C LEU A 65 8.25 19.73 -16.14
N SER A 66 7.74 20.35 -15.06
CA SER A 66 8.18 20.04 -13.71
C SER A 66 8.01 18.56 -13.34
N GLN A 67 6.98 17.87 -13.83
CA GLN A 67 6.80 16.43 -13.64
C GLN A 67 7.86 15.61 -14.36
N ALA A 68 8.20 15.96 -15.61
CA ALA A 68 9.26 15.30 -16.35
C ALA A 68 10.62 15.49 -15.69
N TRP A 69 10.93 16.72 -15.26
CA TRP A 69 12.15 17.06 -14.53
C TRP A 69 12.22 16.33 -13.18
N MET A 70 11.12 16.25 -12.43
CA MET A 70 11.04 15.48 -11.19
C MET A 70 11.20 13.98 -11.43
N GLY A 71 10.63 13.46 -12.52
CA GLY A 71 10.83 12.07 -12.93
C GLY A 71 12.30 11.74 -13.18
N LEU A 72 13.03 12.64 -13.82
CA LEU A 72 14.47 12.51 -14.07
C LEU A 72 15.28 12.64 -12.77
N LEU A 73 15.01 13.67 -11.97
CA LEU A 73 15.72 13.96 -10.72
C LEU A 73 15.56 12.82 -9.69
N THR A 74 14.43 12.13 -9.71
CA THR A 74 14.14 11.03 -8.77
C THR A 74 14.67 9.66 -9.21
N LEU A 75 15.24 9.52 -10.41
CA LEU A 75 15.82 8.25 -10.88
C LEU A 75 16.88 7.67 -9.93
N PRO A 76 17.85 8.45 -9.42
CA PRO A 76 18.86 7.93 -8.49
C PRO A 76 18.22 7.45 -7.19
N VAL A 77 17.21 8.18 -6.68
CA VAL A 77 16.48 7.82 -5.46
C VAL A 77 15.68 6.53 -5.67
N ARG A 78 15.06 6.35 -6.85
CA ARG A 78 14.38 5.09 -7.21
C ARG A 78 15.36 3.93 -7.22
N TRP A 79 16.53 4.10 -7.84
CA TRP A 79 17.58 3.07 -7.82
C TRP A 79 18.05 2.76 -6.40
N TRP A 80 18.25 3.79 -5.58
CA TRP A 80 18.65 3.61 -4.20
C TRP A 80 17.59 2.87 -3.35
N ALA A 81 16.31 3.17 -3.56
CA ALA A 81 15.20 2.47 -2.91
C ALA A 81 15.17 0.98 -3.28
N ILE A 82 15.40 0.67 -4.56
CA ILE A 82 15.48 -0.72 -5.05
C ILE A 82 16.70 -1.43 -4.43
N ALA A 83 17.85 -0.76 -4.39
CA ALA A 83 19.05 -1.32 -3.78
C ALA A 83 18.84 -1.59 -2.28
N ALA A 84 18.21 -0.66 -1.55
CA ALA A 84 17.87 -0.84 -0.13
C ALA A 84 16.90 -2.00 0.10
N GLN A 85 15.92 -2.18 -0.81
CA GLN A 85 14.98 -3.31 -0.78
C GLN A 85 15.70 -4.64 -0.93
N LEU A 86 16.64 -4.75 -1.88
CA LEU A 86 17.42 -5.97 -2.11
C LEU A 86 18.40 -6.28 -0.97
N GLN A 87 18.92 -5.25 -0.29
CA GLN A 87 19.79 -5.40 0.88
C GLN A 87 19.04 -5.82 2.16
N GLY A 88 17.72 -6.03 2.09
CA GLY A 88 16.92 -6.37 3.27
C GLY A 88 16.69 -5.20 4.23
N LYS A 89 17.09 -3.97 3.87
CA LYS A 89 16.88 -2.75 4.66
C LYS A 89 15.47 -2.22 4.44
N ALA A 90 14.47 -3.02 4.82
CA ALA A 90 13.07 -2.77 4.50
C ALA A 90 12.58 -1.40 4.99
N ARG A 91 12.95 -0.96 6.21
CA ARG A 91 12.57 0.36 6.74
C ARG A 91 13.07 1.52 5.89
N GLN A 92 14.32 1.45 5.43
CA GLN A 92 14.89 2.49 4.56
C GLN A 92 14.20 2.52 3.21
N ALA A 93 13.97 1.35 2.60
CA ALA A 93 13.26 1.24 1.34
C ALA A 93 11.82 1.79 1.44
N ILE A 94 11.09 1.48 2.52
CA ILE A 94 9.74 2.03 2.77
C ILE A 94 9.80 3.55 2.79
N ASN A 95 10.71 4.15 3.58
CA ASN A 95 10.81 5.60 3.69
C ASN A 95 11.14 6.28 2.35
N LEU A 96 12.01 5.65 1.53
CA LEU A 96 12.34 6.18 0.21
C LEU A 96 11.16 6.10 -0.76
N TYR A 97 10.42 5.00 -0.74
CA TYR A 97 9.21 4.87 -1.57
C TYR A 97 8.10 5.82 -1.11
N GLU A 98 7.93 6.04 0.20
CA GLU A 98 7.00 7.02 0.73
C GLU A 98 7.32 8.43 0.25
N TRP A 99 8.60 8.81 0.33
CA TRP A 99 9.06 10.10 -0.16
C TRP A 99 8.83 10.27 -1.67
N LEU A 100 9.14 9.23 -2.46
CA LEU A 100 8.88 9.23 -3.91
C LEU A 100 7.39 9.36 -4.25
N LEU A 101 6.51 8.76 -3.43
CA LEU A 101 5.05 8.87 -3.58
C LEU A 101 4.54 10.25 -3.15
N GLY A 102 5.22 10.92 -2.22
CA GLY A 102 4.99 12.34 -1.92
C GLY A 102 5.21 13.25 -3.13
N LEU A 103 6.04 12.84 -4.10
CA LEU A 103 6.29 13.59 -5.33
C LEU A 103 5.44 13.10 -6.51
N THR A 104 5.08 11.81 -6.51
CA THR A 104 4.33 11.16 -7.59
C THR A 104 3.24 10.25 -7.01
N PRO A 105 2.14 10.81 -6.47
CA PRO A 105 1.18 10.07 -5.66
C PRO A 105 0.41 8.98 -6.42
N ARG A 106 0.32 9.08 -7.74
CA ARG A 106 -0.42 8.14 -8.60
C ARG A 106 0.48 7.17 -9.36
N SER A 107 1.73 6.99 -8.94
CA SER A 107 2.65 6.08 -9.61
C SER A 107 2.37 4.62 -9.24
N ARG A 108 1.73 3.90 -10.17
CA ARG A 108 1.43 2.46 -10.06
C ARG A 108 2.66 1.63 -9.69
N SER A 109 3.80 1.93 -10.35
CA SER A 109 5.06 1.22 -10.13
C SER A 109 5.64 1.42 -8.72
N LEU A 110 5.47 2.61 -8.13
CA LEU A 110 5.96 2.91 -6.79
C LEU A 110 5.06 2.30 -5.72
N LEU A 111 3.74 2.38 -5.89
CA LEU A 111 2.78 1.72 -4.98
C LEU A 111 3.01 0.21 -4.93
N MET A 112 3.21 -0.43 -6.09
CA MET A 112 3.52 -1.86 -6.14
C MET A 112 4.81 -2.19 -5.38
N ARG A 113 5.87 -1.40 -5.56
CA ARG A 113 7.16 -1.61 -4.88
C ARG A 113 7.07 -1.38 -3.38
N LEU A 114 6.34 -0.35 -2.95
CA LEU A 114 6.10 -0.07 -1.53
C LEU A 114 5.31 -1.22 -0.90
N ALA A 115 4.21 -1.66 -1.51
CA ALA A 115 3.40 -2.76 -1.01
C ALA A 115 4.21 -4.07 -0.90
N LEU A 116 5.04 -4.38 -1.90
CA LEU A 116 5.95 -5.54 -1.85
C LEU A 116 6.95 -5.43 -0.69
N THR A 117 7.53 -4.25 -0.47
CA THR A 117 8.48 -4.00 0.61
C THR A 117 7.81 -4.11 1.97
N LEU A 118 6.57 -3.63 2.11
CA LEU A 118 5.76 -3.79 3.33
C LEU A 118 5.44 -5.26 3.60
N THR A 119 5.09 -6.04 2.57
CA THR A 119 4.88 -7.49 2.70
C THR A 119 6.17 -8.21 3.12
N GLN A 120 7.34 -7.79 2.61
CA GLN A 120 8.64 -8.33 3.03
C GLN A 120 8.99 -7.96 4.48
N ALA A 121 8.51 -6.81 4.96
CA ALA A 121 8.67 -6.36 6.33
C ALA A 121 7.65 -6.95 7.32
N SER A 122 6.79 -7.87 6.86
CA SER A 122 5.65 -8.42 7.63
C SER A 122 4.66 -7.35 8.12
N LEU A 123 4.63 -6.18 7.48
CA LEU A 123 3.68 -5.09 7.75
C LEU A 123 2.42 -5.28 6.87
N ASP A 124 1.76 -6.41 7.07
CA ASP A 124 0.73 -6.90 6.17
C ASP A 124 -0.49 -5.98 6.07
N ASP A 125 -0.94 -5.34 7.15
CA ASP A 125 -2.09 -4.41 7.13
C ASP A 125 -1.81 -3.22 6.22
N ALA A 126 -0.60 -2.70 6.34
CA ALA A 126 -0.18 -1.54 5.60
C ALA A 126 0.11 -1.90 4.13
N ALA A 127 0.56 -3.13 3.88
CA ALA A 127 0.69 -3.67 2.52
C ALA A 127 -0.68 -3.81 1.85
N VAL A 128 -1.68 -4.38 2.54
CA VAL A 128 -3.06 -4.52 2.04
C VAL A 128 -3.61 -3.17 1.60
N GLN A 129 -3.54 -2.17 2.48
CA GLN A 129 -4.01 -0.82 2.17
C GLN A 129 -3.31 -0.23 0.93
N THR A 130 -1.99 -0.42 0.81
CA THR A 130 -1.24 0.07 -0.36
C THR A 130 -1.64 -0.64 -1.65
N TYR A 131 -1.90 -1.95 -1.60
CA TYR A 131 -2.40 -2.68 -2.77
C TYR A 131 -3.82 -2.24 -3.15
N GLU A 132 -4.68 -1.96 -2.18
CA GLU A 132 -6.02 -1.42 -2.44
C GLU A 132 -5.94 -0.04 -3.11
N GLU A 133 -5.06 0.84 -2.64
CA GLU A 133 -4.77 2.13 -3.30
C GLU A 133 -4.30 1.95 -4.75
N LEU A 134 -3.43 0.97 -5.00
CA LEU A 134 -2.99 0.63 -6.36
C LEU A 134 -4.15 0.15 -7.23
N LEU A 135 -5.07 -0.67 -6.69
CA LEU A 135 -6.24 -1.17 -7.43
C LEU A 135 -7.29 -0.09 -7.69
N ILE A 136 -7.35 0.99 -6.91
CA ILE A 136 -8.18 2.14 -7.24
C ILE A 136 -7.69 2.82 -8.52
N ILE A 137 -6.36 2.87 -8.72
CA ILE A 137 -5.74 3.49 -9.91
C ILE A 137 -5.73 2.51 -11.09
N ASP A 138 -5.48 1.24 -10.84
CA ASP A 138 -5.41 0.17 -11.83
C ASP A 138 -6.18 -1.06 -11.37
N PRO A 139 -7.52 -1.09 -11.60
CA PRO A 139 -8.40 -2.14 -11.10
C PRO A 139 -8.03 -3.56 -11.59
N ASN A 140 -7.30 -3.65 -12.69
CA ASN A 140 -6.96 -4.91 -13.36
C ASN A 140 -5.48 -5.29 -13.15
N HIS A 141 -4.79 -4.66 -12.19
CA HIS A 141 -3.39 -4.96 -11.91
C HIS A 141 -3.22 -6.36 -11.30
N LEU A 142 -2.96 -7.36 -12.14
CA LEU A 142 -2.86 -8.78 -11.77
C LEU A 142 -1.90 -9.04 -10.61
N GLY A 143 -0.74 -8.41 -10.61
CA GLY A 143 0.26 -8.57 -9.55
C GLY A 143 -0.25 -8.13 -8.17
N ALA A 144 -1.12 -7.11 -8.14
CA ALA A 144 -1.66 -6.55 -6.90
C ALA A 144 -2.82 -7.43 -6.41
N LEU A 145 -3.74 -7.81 -7.32
CA LEU A 145 -4.82 -8.77 -7.04
C LEU A 145 -4.28 -10.05 -6.45
N ARG A 146 -3.22 -10.61 -7.03
CA ARG A 146 -2.62 -11.88 -6.59
C ARG A 146 -1.96 -11.75 -5.22
N LYS A 147 -1.26 -10.64 -4.96
CA LYS A 147 -0.63 -10.39 -3.66
C LYS A 147 -1.67 -10.16 -2.56
N LEU A 148 -2.72 -9.39 -2.84
CA LEU A 148 -3.86 -9.21 -1.95
C LEU A 148 -4.57 -10.53 -1.65
N ALA A 149 -4.81 -11.35 -2.67
CA ALA A 149 -5.46 -12.64 -2.49
C ALA A 149 -4.64 -13.56 -1.56
N ARG A 150 -3.34 -13.67 -1.81
CA ARG A 150 -2.43 -14.46 -0.94
C ARG A 150 -2.36 -13.91 0.48
N LEU A 151 -2.33 -12.58 0.66
CA LEU A 151 -2.37 -11.96 1.99
C LEU A 151 -3.71 -12.23 2.71
N GLY A 152 -4.83 -12.18 1.98
CA GLY A 152 -6.15 -12.54 2.47
C GLY A 152 -6.21 -13.99 2.95
N MET A 153 -5.67 -14.94 2.17
CA MET A 153 -5.59 -16.35 2.56
C MET A 153 -4.77 -16.53 3.85
N LYS A 154 -3.61 -15.86 3.98
CA LYS A 154 -2.77 -15.93 5.18
C LYS A 154 -3.50 -15.44 6.43
N ARG A 155 -4.42 -14.48 6.28
CA ARG A 155 -5.19 -13.86 7.37
C ARG A 155 -6.54 -14.54 7.62
N GLY A 156 -6.88 -15.58 6.86
CA GLY A 156 -8.17 -16.25 6.94
C GLY A 156 -9.34 -15.45 6.33
N HIS A 157 -9.05 -14.39 5.58
CA HIS A 157 -10.04 -13.64 4.81
C HIS A 157 -10.32 -14.35 3.47
N ASP A 158 -10.79 -15.59 3.56
CA ASP A 158 -10.97 -16.51 2.43
C ASP A 158 -11.93 -15.96 1.37
N THR A 159 -12.93 -15.17 1.78
CA THR A 159 -13.93 -14.53 0.89
C THR A 159 -13.31 -13.43 0.03
N GLN A 160 -12.55 -12.51 0.62
CA GLN A 160 -11.86 -11.45 -0.10
C GLN A 160 -10.79 -12.03 -1.05
N ALA A 161 -10.07 -13.06 -0.59
CA ALA A 161 -9.10 -13.76 -1.41
C ALA A 161 -9.73 -14.42 -2.64
N ARG A 162 -10.89 -15.08 -2.46
CA ARG A 162 -11.67 -15.67 -3.55
C ARG A 162 -12.05 -14.62 -4.60
N GLN A 163 -12.63 -13.50 -4.18
CA GLN A 163 -13.03 -12.42 -5.11
C GLN A 163 -11.85 -11.91 -5.95
N CYS A 164 -10.66 -11.80 -5.34
CA CYS A 164 -9.46 -11.38 -6.05
C CYS A 164 -9.02 -12.43 -7.09
N PHE A 165 -9.05 -13.72 -6.76
CA PHE A 165 -8.70 -14.80 -7.71
C PHE A 165 -9.74 -14.97 -8.81
N GLU A 166 -11.03 -14.84 -8.51
CA GLU A 166 -12.10 -14.84 -9.52
C GLU A 166 -11.90 -13.70 -10.52
N ARG A 167 -11.57 -12.50 -10.03
CA ARG A 167 -11.20 -11.37 -10.90
C ARG A 167 -10.00 -11.69 -11.80
N ILE A 168 -8.96 -12.35 -11.25
CA ILE A 168 -7.80 -12.77 -12.05
C ILE A 168 -8.23 -13.74 -13.15
N LEU A 169 -9.10 -14.71 -12.85
CA LEU A 169 -9.60 -15.66 -13.85
C LEU A 169 -10.53 -15.03 -14.88
N HIS A 170 -11.29 -13.99 -14.51
CA HIS A 170 -12.05 -13.22 -15.49
C HIS A 170 -11.14 -12.50 -16.49
N LEU A 171 -10.00 -11.98 -16.03
CA LEU A 171 -9.03 -11.31 -16.91
C LEU A 171 -8.15 -12.31 -17.68
N HIS A 172 -7.75 -13.40 -17.02
CA HIS A 172 -6.92 -14.47 -17.55
C HIS A 172 -7.47 -15.85 -17.16
N PRO A 173 -8.39 -16.41 -17.97
CA PRO A 173 -9.02 -17.69 -17.67
C PRO A 173 -8.04 -18.86 -17.50
N GLY A 174 -6.87 -18.78 -18.13
CA GLY A 174 -5.80 -19.77 -18.06
C GLY A 174 -4.79 -19.60 -16.92
N ASP A 175 -5.04 -18.70 -15.96
CA ASP A 175 -4.13 -18.50 -14.83
C ASP A 175 -4.17 -19.70 -13.87
N LEU A 176 -3.21 -20.62 -14.03
CA LEU A 176 -3.07 -21.84 -13.23
C LEU A 176 -2.97 -21.53 -11.73
N GLU A 177 -2.33 -20.43 -11.35
CA GLU A 177 -2.14 -20.09 -9.95
C GLU A 177 -3.46 -19.69 -9.30
N ALA A 178 -4.28 -18.90 -10.00
CA ALA A 178 -5.59 -18.51 -9.51
C ALA A 178 -6.55 -19.71 -9.43
N GLN A 179 -6.53 -20.60 -10.43
CA GLN A 179 -7.32 -21.84 -10.39
C GLN A 179 -6.94 -22.75 -9.23
N GLN A 180 -5.64 -22.98 -9.01
CA GLN A 180 -5.16 -23.79 -7.89
C GLN A 180 -5.53 -23.16 -6.55
N SER A 181 -5.38 -21.84 -6.43
CA SER A 181 -5.68 -21.13 -5.18
C SER A 181 -7.17 -21.15 -4.84
N LEU A 182 -8.06 -21.06 -5.83
CA LEU A 182 -9.51 -21.23 -5.62
C LEU A 182 -9.87 -22.65 -5.18
N ARG A 183 -9.32 -23.67 -5.84
CA ARG A 183 -9.53 -25.07 -5.43
C ARG A 183 -9.09 -25.33 -3.99
N ASN A 184 -7.95 -24.75 -3.59
CA ASN A 184 -7.46 -24.85 -2.22
C ASN A 184 -8.41 -24.16 -1.22
N LEU A 185 -8.95 -23.00 -1.57
CA LEU A 185 -9.95 -22.29 -0.77
C LEU A 185 -11.27 -23.09 -0.64
N ASP A 186 -11.74 -23.72 -1.71
CA ASP A 186 -12.92 -24.59 -1.68
C ASP A 186 -12.70 -25.82 -0.77
N ALA A 187 -11.56 -26.49 -0.91
CA ALA A 187 -11.20 -27.64 -0.09
C ALA A 187 -11.14 -27.28 1.41
N LEU A 188 -10.51 -26.16 1.76
CA LEU A 188 -10.48 -25.65 3.14
C LEU A 188 -11.89 -25.32 3.67
N GLY A 189 -12.76 -24.76 2.83
CA GLY A 189 -14.15 -24.49 3.18
C GLY A 189 -14.95 -25.76 3.48
N THR A 190 -14.77 -26.82 2.69
CA THR A 190 -15.43 -28.12 2.92
C THR A 190 -14.95 -28.80 4.19
N ILE A 191 -13.65 -28.73 4.49
CA ILE A 191 -13.07 -29.28 5.72
C ILE A 191 -13.63 -28.56 6.95
N LYS A 192 -13.63 -27.22 6.95
CA LYS A 192 -14.18 -26.43 8.07
C LYS A 192 -15.66 -26.74 8.33
N LYS A 193 -16.46 -26.94 7.28
CA LYS A 193 -17.88 -27.31 7.42
C LYS A 193 -18.08 -28.74 7.92
N GLY A 194 -17.23 -29.68 7.48
CA GLY A 194 -17.30 -31.08 7.90
C GLY A 194 -16.88 -31.32 9.36
N PHE A 195 -16.03 -30.46 9.93
CA PHE A 195 -15.66 -30.51 11.35
C PHE A 195 -16.61 -29.71 12.28
N ALA A 196 -17.50 -28.89 11.72
CA ALA A 196 -18.44 -28.07 12.47
C ALA A 196 -19.86 -28.69 12.57
N ALA A 197 -20.05 -29.90 12.02
CA ALA A 197 -21.25 -30.72 12.11
C ALA A 197 -20.97 -31.93 13.02
#